data_AF-A0A8X8AYP4-F1
#
_entry.id   AF-A0A8X8AYP4-F1
#
_cell.length_a   1.000
_cell.length_b   1.000
_cell.length_c   1.000
_cell.angle_alpha   90.00
_cell.angle_beta   90.00
_cell.angle_gamma   90.00
#
_symmetry.space_group_name_H-M   'P 1'
#
loop_
_entity.id
_entity.type
_entity.pdbx_description
1 polymer ?
#
loop_
_entity_poly.entity_id
_entity_poly.type
_entity_poly.pdbx_seq_one_letter_code
_entity_poly.pdbx_strand_id
1 'polypeptide(L)'
;MEGLITSYVSSIHIPTSISKTQFTKPKFLNFQFNPVPASTFSRKTPSKSKLFTTISSSPSFVSTTETKLEADSQAEKFDWYAHWYPVMPVCDLDKRAPHAKKVMGLDIVVWWDKNESSWRVFNDACPHRLAPLSEGRIDQWGRLQCVYHGWCFNGSGNCNFIPQAPPDGPPVSTSKKACVAVYPSTVHHDIVWFWPNTDPQYKDIILKKQPPFIPELDDPSYIKITGSRDLPYGYEVLIENLMDPAHVPYAHYGIMRTRKPKAPCISYADSSPVIDQGDDAIADTEKERKIMEMGASNWQKACFVPAKSDAFVVGFRKWLNKYAGGQVDWRGNYSGTLPPTPPREQLLDRYWSHVVNCPSCNSAYKGLNALEVILQFASLAFFGIAGATKHNVYTMVAMAVNSSALKCCYRICCGRDEILIENPGDPARVPYAHHKPLPGPSDKN
;
A
#
# COMPACT_ATOMS: atom_id res chain seq x y z
N MET A 1 -13.87 -28.94 53.02
CA MET A 1 -13.66 -30.34 52.62
C MET A 1 -13.92 -30.38 51.13
N GLU A 2 -12.90 -30.14 50.30
CA GLU A 2 -11.96 -31.18 49.79
C GLU A 2 -12.72 -32.25 48.98
N GLY A 3 -12.39 -32.56 47.73
CA GLY A 3 -11.29 -32.09 46.89
C GLY A 3 -11.31 -32.70 45.48
N LEU A 4 -10.36 -32.18 44.68
CA LEU A 4 -9.60 -32.84 43.60
C LEU A 4 -10.36 -33.50 42.44
N ILE A 5 -10.43 -32.75 41.34
CA ILE A 5 -10.45 -33.26 39.96
C ILE A 5 -8.98 -33.48 39.57
N THR A 6 -8.57 -34.73 39.35
CA THR A 6 -7.28 -35.09 38.74
C THR A 6 -7.41 -35.15 37.22
N SER A 7 -6.61 -34.34 36.53
CA SER A 7 -6.47 -34.33 35.08
C SER A 7 -5.44 -35.36 34.62
N TYR A 8 -5.84 -36.20 33.66
CA TYR A 8 -4.96 -37.09 32.91
C TYR A 8 -4.11 -36.27 31.92
N VAL A 9 -2.79 -36.45 31.94
CA VAL A 9 -1.86 -35.94 30.92
C VAL A 9 -1.26 -37.14 30.20
N SER A 10 -1.57 -37.29 28.91
CA SER A 10 -0.98 -38.31 28.04
C SER A 10 0.47 -37.93 27.71
N SER A 11 1.41 -38.83 28.02
CA SER A 11 2.83 -38.70 27.67
C SER A 11 3.04 -38.85 26.16
N ILE A 12 3.68 -37.86 25.54
CA ILE A 12 4.14 -37.91 24.14
C ILE A 12 5.54 -38.54 24.12
N HIS A 13 5.65 -39.68 23.45
CA HIS A 13 6.91 -40.38 23.19
C HIS A 13 7.67 -39.67 22.04
N ILE A 14 8.92 -39.28 22.28
CA ILE A 14 9.84 -38.75 21.25
C ILE A 14 10.69 -39.92 20.71
N PRO A 15 10.64 -40.26 19.41
CA PRO A 15 11.50 -41.28 18.84
C PRO A 15 12.93 -40.75 18.64
N THR A 16 13.91 -41.48 19.18
CA THR A 16 15.34 -41.25 19.01
C THR A 16 15.87 -42.09 17.85
N SER A 17 15.83 -41.57 16.61
CA SER A 17 16.79 -41.97 15.57
C SER A 17 16.83 -40.92 14.44
N ILE A 18 17.99 -40.29 14.25
CA ILE A 18 18.26 -39.38 13.14
C ILE A 18 18.88 -40.21 12.02
N SER A 19 18.09 -40.49 10.98
CA SER A 19 18.61 -41.00 9.72
C SER A 19 19.40 -39.89 9.02
N LYS A 20 20.69 -40.15 8.74
CA LYS A 20 21.55 -39.27 7.95
C LYS A 20 21.10 -39.28 6.48
N THR A 21 20.19 -38.38 6.12
CA THR A 21 19.98 -38.01 4.71
C THR A 21 21.00 -36.96 4.32
N GLN A 22 21.94 -37.33 3.45
CA GLN A 22 22.90 -36.43 2.82
C GLN A 22 22.16 -35.38 1.99
N PHE A 23 22.18 -34.13 2.45
CA PHE A 23 21.83 -32.99 1.61
C PHE A 23 22.98 -32.74 0.61
N THR A 24 22.78 -33.13 -0.65
CA THR A 24 23.61 -32.64 -1.74
C THR A 24 23.30 -31.15 -1.97
N LYS A 25 24.34 -30.30 -1.93
CA LYS A 25 24.27 -28.88 -2.29
C LYS A 25 23.51 -28.70 -3.62
N PRO A 26 22.54 -27.77 -3.72
CA PRO A 26 21.96 -27.45 -5.01
C PRO A 26 23.04 -26.83 -5.89
N LYS A 27 23.34 -27.48 -7.02
CA LYS A 27 24.11 -26.85 -8.10
C LYS A 27 23.23 -25.73 -8.65
N PHE A 28 23.66 -24.47 -8.49
CA PHE A 28 23.12 -23.35 -9.24
C PHE A 28 23.28 -23.64 -10.73
N LEU A 29 22.19 -24.00 -11.41
CA LEU A 29 22.14 -24.00 -12.86
C LEU A 29 22.05 -22.54 -13.30
N ASN A 30 23.16 -22.03 -13.84
CA ASN A 30 23.19 -20.79 -14.60
C ASN A 30 22.21 -20.90 -15.76
N PHE A 31 21.01 -20.35 -15.62
CA PHE A 31 20.11 -20.15 -16.75
C PHE A 31 20.65 -18.99 -17.60
N GLN A 32 21.52 -19.32 -18.56
CA GLN A 32 21.76 -18.46 -19.71
C GLN A 32 20.50 -18.48 -20.58
N PHE A 33 19.68 -17.44 -20.49
CA PHE A 33 18.64 -17.19 -21.48
C PHE A 33 19.31 -16.76 -22.79
N ASN A 34 19.35 -17.66 -23.77
CA ASN A 34 19.66 -17.30 -25.14
C ASN A 34 18.51 -16.44 -25.71
N PRO A 35 18.81 -15.32 -26.40
CA PRO A 35 17.78 -14.52 -27.05
C PRO A 35 17.13 -15.29 -28.20
N VAL A 36 15.80 -15.33 -28.22
CA VAL A 36 14.98 -15.91 -29.29
C VAL A 36 15.14 -15.06 -30.57
N PRO A 37 15.20 -15.65 -31.79
CA PRO A 37 15.36 -14.90 -33.02
C PRO A 37 14.14 -14.03 -33.31
N ALA A 38 14.37 -12.79 -33.74
CA ALA A 38 13.32 -11.86 -34.16
C ALA A 38 12.56 -12.43 -35.38
N SER A 39 11.26 -12.70 -35.21
CA SER A 39 10.37 -13.02 -36.31
C SER A 39 10.12 -11.77 -37.17
N THR A 40 10.36 -11.92 -38.46
CA THR A 40 10.15 -10.97 -39.54
C THR A 40 8.71 -10.45 -39.60
N PHE A 41 8.48 -9.21 -39.16
CA PHE A 41 7.25 -8.48 -39.52
C PHE A 41 7.49 -7.71 -40.83
N SER A 42 6.71 -8.08 -41.84
CA SER A 42 6.75 -7.54 -43.19
C SER A 42 6.42 -6.04 -43.20
N ARG A 43 7.39 -5.22 -43.62
CA ARG A 43 7.31 -3.77 -43.72
C ARG A 43 6.60 -3.39 -45.02
N LYS A 44 5.34 -2.95 -44.96
CA LYS A 44 4.71 -2.20 -46.05
C LYS A 44 5.31 -0.79 -46.11
N THR A 45 5.96 -0.48 -47.22
CA THR A 45 6.48 0.83 -47.60
C THR A 45 5.36 1.84 -47.89
N PRO A 46 5.53 3.12 -47.53
CA PRO A 46 4.98 4.21 -48.32
C PRO A 46 6.08 4.95 -49.11
N SER A 47 5.60 5.53 -50.19
CA SER A 47 6.33 6.09 -51.33
C SER A 47 7.13 7.36 -51.02
N LYS A 48 8.16 7.57 -51.85
CA LYS A 48 9.08 8.71 -51.95
C LYS A 48 8.34 10.05 -52.03
N SER A 49 8.82 11.05 -51.27
CA SER A 49 9.06 12.39 -51.82
C SER A 49 10.01 13.25 -50.97
N LYS A 50 11.12 13.61 -51.63
CA LYS A 50 11.92 14.85 -51.59
C LYS A 50 12.59 15.31 -50.27
N LEU A 51 13.93 15.18 -50.31
CA LEU A 51 14.91 16.01 -49.60
C LEU A 51 14.60 17.51 -49.74
N PHE A 52 14.70 18.24 -48.63
CA PHE A 52 15.23 19.61 -48.62
C PHE A 52 16.16 19.78 -47.43
N THR A 53 17.42 20.08 -47.75
CA THR A 53 18.44 20.60 -46.84
C THR A 53 18.19 22.09 -46.66
N THR A 54 18.11 22.63 -45.44
CA THR A 54 18.96 23.73 -44.90
C THR A 54 18.34 24.45 -43.67
N ILE A 55 19.23 24.65 -42.69
CA ILE A 55 19.44 25.84 -41.84
C ILE A 55 18.42 26.17 -40.72
N SER A 56 18.94 25.95 -39.51
CA SER A 56 18.83 26.75 -38.29
C SER A 56 18.20 28.15 -38.42
N SER A 57 17.05 28.32 -37.75
CA SER A 57 16.70 29.57 -37.08
C SER A 57 15.57 29.32 -36.08
N SER A 58 15.79 29.67 -34.82
CA SER A 58 14.78 29.73 -33.76
C SER A 58 13.58 30.57 -34.19
N PRO A 59 12.33 30.21 -33.83
CA PRO A 59 11.23 31.15 -33.95
C PRO A 59 10.86 31.72 -32.58
N SER A 60 10.94 33.05 -32.54
CA SER A 60 10.34 33.95 -31.58
C SER A 60 8.82 33.78 -31.50
N PHE A 61 8.28 34.10 -30.33
CA PHE A 61 6.85 34.22 -30.03
C PHE A 61 6.10 34.99 -31.14
N VAL A 62 5.13 34.33 -31.76
CA VAL A 62 4.05 34.98 -32.51
C VAL A 62 2.74 34.51 -31.91
N SER A 63 2.07 35.44 -31.22
CA SER A 63 0.69 35.29 -30.79
C SER A 63 -0.18 35.13 -32.02
N THR A 64 -0.72 33.93 -32.21
CA THR A 64 -1.71 33.67 -33.27
C THR A 64 -3.05 33.48 -32.56
N THR A 65 -3.96 34.42 -32.80
CA THR A 65 -5.36 34.35 -32.42
C THR A 65 -6.01 33.16 -33.11
N GLU A 66 -6.18 32.06 -32.37
CA GLU A 66 -7.05 30.97 -32.78
C GLU A 66 -8.51 31.34 -32.51
N THR A 67 -9.19 31.79 -33.57
CA THR A 67 -10.65 31.74 -33.62
C THR A 67 -11.06 30.69 -34.63
N LYS A 68 -11.36 29.46 -34.17
CA LYS A 68 -12.35 28.62 -34.85
C LYS A 68 -12.88 27.49 -33.96
N LEU A 69 -14.16 27.65 -33.59
CA LEU A 69 -15.21 26.64 -33.49
C LEU A 69 -14.77 25.21 -33.12
N GLU A 70 -15.03 24.81 -31.88
CA GLU A 70 -15.86 23.63 -31.64
C GLU A 70 -16.82 23.94 -30.49
N ALA A 71 -18.11 23.78 -30.77
CA ALA A 71 -19.11 23.58 -29.74
C ALA A 71 -18.76 22.25 -29.05
N ASP A 72 -17.96 22.30 -27.99
CA ASP A 72 -17.75 21.14 -27.12
C ASP A 72 -19.09 20.93 -26.42
N SER A 73 -19.89 20.00 -26.97
CA SER A 73 -20.95 19.30 -26.25
C SER A 73 -20.49 19.13 -24.82
N GLN A 74 -21.26 19.61 -23.83
CA GLN A 74 -20.91 19.53 -22.40
C GLN A 74 -20.16 18.21 -22.14
N ALA A 75 -18.83 18.29 -22.05
CA ALA A 75 -18.02 17.09 -21.95
C ALA A 75 -18.51 16.35 -20.71
N GLU A 76 -18.94 15.11 -20.89
CA GLU A 76 -19.53 14.33 -19.81
C GLU A 76 -18.54 14.30 -18.64
N LYS A 77 -18.92 14.92 -17.52
CA LYS A 77 -18.06 14.95 -16.33
C LYS A 77 -17.85 13.52 -15.85
N PHE A 78 -16.62 13.21 -15.47
CA PHE A 78 -16.31 11.93 -14.86
C PHE A 78 -16.99 11.85 -13.49
N ASP A 79 -17.92 10.90 -13.34
CA ASP A 79 -18.57 10.63 -12.06
C ASP A 79 -17.72 9.64 -11.25
N TRP A 80 -16.93 10.17 -10.31
CA TRP A 80 -16.12 9.38 -9.39
C TRP A 80 -16.92 8.33 -8.61
N TYR A 81 -18.24 8.50 -8.48
CA TYR A 81 -19.10 7.63 -7.70
C TYR A 81 -19.82 6.55 -8.52
N ALA A 82 -19.54 6.48 -9.82
CA ALA A 82 -20.12 5.51 -10.76
C ALA A 82 -19.12 4.44 -11.23
N HIS A 83 -18.18 4.03 -10.36
CA HIS A 83 -17.14 3.04 -10.66
C HIS A 83 -16.86 2.10 -9.48
N TRP A 84 -16.26 0.95 -9.79
CA TRP A 84 -15.75 0.00 -8.80
C TRP A 84 -14.36 0.42 -8.32
N TYR A 85 -14.17 0.45 -7.01
CA TYR A 85 -12.87 0.74 -6.40
C TYR A 85 -12.41 -0.43 -5.52
N PRO A 86 -11.12 -0.80 -5.60
CA PRO A 86 -10.56 -1.81 -4.72
C PRO A 86 -10.43 -1.23 -3.31
N VAL A 87 -10.79 -2.02 -2.30
CA VAL A 87 -10.74 -1.62 -0.89
C VAL A 87 -9.56 -2.29 -0.18
N MET A 88 -9.52 -3.62 -0.20
CA MET A 88 -8.52 -4.39 0.54
C MET A 88 -8.37 -5.80 -0.07
N PRO A 89 -7.15 -6.36 -0.09
CA PRO A 89 -6.97 -7.80 -0.30
C PRO A 89 -7.69 -8.61 0.78
N VAL A 90 -8.34 -9.71 0.42
CA VAL A 90 -9.07 -10.58 1.36
C VAL A 90 -8.12 -11.21 2.38
N CYS A 91 -6.88 -11.49 2.00
CA CYS A 91 -5.86 -12.06 2.88
C CYS A 91 -5.47 -11.13 4.05
N ASP A 92 -5.73 -9.82 3.92
CA ASP A 92 -5.41 -8.82 4.94
C ASP A 92 -6.58 -8.56 5.91
N LEU A 93 -7.72 -9.24 5.71
CA LEU A 93 -8.93 -9.08 6.51
C LEU A 93 -9.17 -10.27 7.45
N ASP A 94 -9.51 -9.97 8.71
CA ASP A 94 -9.91 -10.97 9.70
C ASP A 94 -11.44 -11.13 9.76
N LYS A 95 -11.98 -12.28 9.36
CA LYS A 95 -13.43 -12.57 9.40
C LYS A 95 -14.09 -12.44 10.78
N ARG A 96 -13.32 -12.26 11.86
CA ARG A 96 -13.81 -12.09 13.23
C ARG A 96 -14.01 -10.63 13.63
N ALA A 97 -13.46 -9.69 12.88
CA ALA A 97 -13.49 -8.27 13.22
C ALA A 97 -14.00 -7.41 12.05
N PRO A 98 -14.69 -6.29 12.34
CA PRO A 98 -14.90 -5.23 11.35
C PRO A 98 -13.60 -4.43 11.12
N HIS A 99 -13.44 -3.85 9.92
CA HIS A 99 -12.23 -3.11 9.53
C HIS A 99 -12.61 -1.73 9.01
N ALA A 100 -12.09 -0.69 9.65
CA ALA A 100 -12.20 0.69 9.19
C ALA A 100 -11.37 0.90 7.92
N LYS A 101 -11.95 1.54 6.90
CA LYS A 101 -11.23 2.03 5.73
C LYS A 101 -11.78 3.38 5.31
N LYS A 102 -10.92 4.19 4.70
CA LYS A 102 -11.30 5.45 4.06
C LYS A 102 -10.93 5.37 2.58
N VAL A 103 -11.91 5.53 1.70
CA VAL A 103 -11.68 5.52 0.24
C VAL A 103 -12.39 6.72 -0.38
N MET A 104 -11.66 7.58 -1.11
CA MET A 104 -12.17 8.84 -1.67
C MET A 104 -12.87 9.73 -0.63
N GLY A 105 -12.34 9.75 0.59
CA GLY A 105 -12.91 10.51 1.70
C GLY A 105 -14.15 9.88 2.35
N LEU A 106 -14.65 8.75 1.84
CA LEU A 106 -15.76 8.00 2.46
C LEU A 106 -15.22 7.08 3.55
N ASP A 107 -15.74 7.22 4.78
CA ASP A 107 -15.52 6.29 5.87
C ASP A 107 -16.41 5.06 5.71
N ILE A 108 -15.78 3.90 5.53
CA ILE A 108 -16.44 2.62 5.28
C ILE A 108 -15.96 1.55 6.25
N VAL A 109 -16.84 0.61 6.56
CA VAL A 109 -16.52 -0.57 7.36
C VAL A 109 -16.63 -1.82 6.50
N VAL A 110 -15.54 -2.59 6.41
CA VAL A 110 -15.49 -3.91 5.78
C VAL A 110 -15.64 -4.96 6.87
N TRP A 111 -16.65 -5.82 6.76
CA TRP A 111 -16.90 -6.85 7.77
C TRP A 111 -17.45 -8.13 7.15
N TRP A 112 -17.26 -9.25 7.86
CA TRP A 112 -17.71 -10.56 7.42
C TRP A 112 -19.10 -10.87 7.96
N ASP A 113 -20.09 -10.92 7.08
CA ASP A 113 -21.42 -11.42 7.43
C ASP A 113 -21.38 -12.95 7.48
N LYS A 114 -21.40 -13.51 8.69
CA LYS A 114 -21.38 -14.96 8.90
C LYS A 114 -22.64 -15.65 8.39
N ASN A 115 -23.77 -14.96 8.39
CA ASN A 115 -25.05 -15.54 7.97
C ASN A 115 -25.11 -15.70 6.46
N GLU A 116 -24.54 -14.75 5.73
CA GLU A 116 -24.47 -14.77 4.27
C GLU A 116 -23.14 -15.33 3.74
N SER A 117 -22.19 -15.66 4.62
CA SER A 117 -20.82 -16.07 4.26
C SER A 117 -20.17 -15.14 3.23
N SER A 118 -20.27 -13.83 3.45
CA SER A 118 -19.84 -12.81 2.48
C SER A 118 -19.24 -11.59 3.16
N TRP A 119 -18.27 -10.95 2.48
CA TRP A 119 -17.79 -9.62 2.88
C TRP A 119 -18.81 -8.55 2.52
N ARG A 120 -19.04 -7.62 3.45
CA ARG A 120 -19.97 -6.50 3.31
C ARG A 120 -19.25 -5.19 3.56
N VAL A 121 -19.68 -4.14 2.86
CA VAL A 121 -19.13 -2.78 2.99
C VAL A 121 -20.26 -1.82 3.33
N PHE A 122 -20.22 -1.25 4.54
CA PHE A 122 -21.20 -0.26 5.00
C PHE A 122 -20.57 1.11 5.15
N ASN A 123 -21.41 2.14 5.22
CA ASN A 123 -21.01 3.42 5.77
C ASN A 123 -20.60 3.24 7.23
N ASP A 124 -19.43 3.76 7.60
CA ASP A 124 -18.86 3.57 8.95
C ASP A 124 -19.42 4.54 9.99
N ALA A 125 -20.75 4.64 10.05
CA ALA A 125 -21.43 5.44 11.05
C ALA A 125 -22.74 4.78 11.45
N CYS A 126 -22.87 4.48 12.75
CA CYS A 126 -24.10 3.94 13.30
C CYS A 126 -25.24 4.97 13.18
N PRO A 127 -26.40 4.63 12.60
CA PRO A 127 -27.50 5.59 12.42
C PRO A 127 -28.10 6.10 13.73
N HIS A 128 -27.79 5.48 14.86
CA HIS A 128 -28.25 5.93 16.18
C HIS A 128 -27.57 7.22 16.64
N ARG A 129 -26.23 7.22 16.74
CA ARG A 129 -25.42 8.36 17.25
C ARG A 129 -24.05 8.48 16.60
N LEU A 130 -23.94 8.00 15.36
CA LEU A 130 -22.75 8.13 14.49
C LEU A 130 -21.47 7.49 15.01
N ALA A 131 -21.55 6.61 16.02
CA ALA A 131 -20.40 5.82 16.44
C ALA A 131 -19.88 4.98 15.27
N PRO A 132 -18.56 4.92 15.04
CA PRO A 132 -17.97 4.08 14.00
C PRO A 132 -18.34 2.63 14.26
N LEU A 133 -18.86 1.96 13.23
CA LEU A 133 -19.24 0.56 13.29
C LEU A 133 -18.02 -0.36 13.18
N SER A 134 -16.92 0.14 12.62
CA SER A 134 -15.61 -0.47 12.57
C SER A 134 -14.98 -0.67 13.95
N GLU A 135 -15.34 0.14 14.95
CA GLU A 135 -14.96 -0.07 16.35
C GLU A 135 -15.86 -1.11 17.07
N GLY A 136 -16.85 -1.63 16.35
CA GLY A 136 -17.79 -2.64 16.82
C GLY A 136 -17.22 -4.05 16.84
N ARG A 137 -18.11 -5.03 16.75
CA ARG A 137 -17.76 -6.46 16.74
C ARG A 137 -18.75 -7.26 15.92
N ILE A 138 -18.35 -8.46 15.51
CA ILE A 138 -19.27 -9.46 14.98
C ILE A 138 -19.81 -10.24 16.17
N ASP A 139 -21.10 -10.11 16.46
CA ASP A 139 -21.73 -10.77 17.61
C ASP A 139 -21.84 -12.29 17.44
N GLN A 140 -22.29 -13.00 18.48
CA GLN A 140 -22.43 -14.46 18.43
C GLN A 140 -23.48 -14.95 17.41
N TRP A 141 -24.36 -14.07 16.93
CA TRP A 141 -25.35 -14.36 15.88
C TRP A 141 -24.88 -13.93 14.49
N GLY A 142 -23.60 -13.53 14.36
CA GLY A 142 -23.01 -13.18 13.07
C GLY A 142 -23.40 -11.80 12.54
N ARG A 143 -23.93 -10.90 13.38
CA ARG A 143 -24.34 -9.55 12.99
C ARG A 143 -23.25 -8.55 13.33
N LEU A 144 -23.22 -7.43 12.60
CA LEU A 144 -22.39 -6.29 12.96
C LEU A 144 -23.01 -5.56 14.14
N GLN A 145 -22.35 -5.57 15.29
CA GLN A 145 -22.81 -4.92 16.52
C GLN A 145 -22.01 -3.65 16.79
N CYS A 146 -22.72 -2.53 16.91
CA CYS A 146 -22.14 -1.23 17.27
C CYS A 146 -21.56 -1.27 18.68
N VAL A 147 -20.35 -0.73 18.85
CA VAL A 147 -19.64 -0.67 20.14
C VAL A 147 -20.38 0.14 21.20
N TYR A 148 -21.11 1.18 20.79
CA TYR A 148 -21.64 2.17 21.72
C TYR A 148 -22.88 1.64 22.47
N HIS A 149 -23.94 1.30 21.75
CA HIS A 149 -25.20 0.88 22.36
C HIS A 149 -25.63 -0.54 21.96
N GLY A 150 -24.77 -1.28 21.25
CA GLY A 150 -25.03 -2.67 20.92
C GLY A 150 -26.11 -2.92 19.87
N TRP A 151 -26.52 -1.89 19.09
CA TRP A 151 -27.40 -2.06 17.93
C TRP A 151 -26.75 -3.01 16.93
N CYS A 152 -27.52 -3.97 16.42
CA CYS A 152 -27.02 -5.01 15.53
C CYS A 152 -27.64 -4.93 14.13
N PHE A 153 -26.79 -5.08 13.11
CA PHE A 153 -27.16 -4.98 11.70
C PHE A 153 -26.80 -6.27 10.94
N ASN A 154 -27.66 -6.71 10.02
CA ASN A 154 -27.33 -7.77 9.07
C ASN A 154 -26.62 -7.22 7.81
N GLY A 155 -26.19 -8.09 6.90
CA GLY A 155 -25.52 -7.74 5.65
C GLY A 155 -26.30 -6.86 4.67
N SER A 156 -27.61 -6.72 4.85
CA SER A 156 -28.44 -5.78 4.08
C SER A 156 -28.56 -4.40 4.75
N GLY A 157 -27.88 -4.19 5.88
CA GLY A 157 -27.89 -2.95 6.65
C GLY A 157 -29.15 -2.75 7.50
N ASN A 158 -30.06 -3.72 7.54
CA ASN A 158 -31.26 -3.63 8.39
C ASN A 158 -30.86 -3.75 9.86
N CYS A 159 -31.48 -2.94 10.73
CA CYS A 159 -31.32 -3.11 12.17
C CYS A 159 -32.15 -4.31 12.62
N ASN A 160 -31.48 -5.39 13.02
CA ASN A 160 -32.14 -6.62 13.46
C ASN A 160 -32.41 -6.62 14.96
N PHE A 161 -31.64 -5.87 15.73
CA PHE A 161 -31.76 -5.88 17.19
C PHE A 161 -31.27 -4.59 17.82
N ILE A 162 -32.09 -4.07 18.74
CA ILE A 162 -31.81 -2.91 19.57
C ILE A 162 -31.93 -3.38 21.01
N PRO A 163 -30.82 -3.53 21.76
CA PRO A 163 -30.89 -4.10 23.11
C PRO A 163 -31.77 -3.29 24.09
N GLN A 164 -31.93 -1.98 23.82
CA GLN A 164 -32.70 -1.07 24.67
C GLN A 164 -34.17 -0.96 24.25
N ALA A 165 -34.59 -1.59 23.15
CA ALA A 165 -35.98 -1.56 22.72
C ALA A 165 -36.80 -2.60 23.52
N PRO A 166 -37.90 -2.20 24.18
CA PRO A 166 -38.73 -3.15 24.89
C PRO A 166 -39.40 -4.13 23.91
N PRO A 167 -39.56 -5.41 24.27
CA PRO A 167 -40.21 -6.41 23.40
C PRO A 167 -41.62 -6.01 22.96
N ASP A 168 -42.37 -5.37 23.86
CA ASP A 168 -43.76 -4.94 23.62
C ASP A 168 -43.85 -3.50 23.06
N GLY A 169 -42.71 -2.90 22.72
CA GLY A 169 -42.64 -1.55 22.16
C GLY A 169 -42.99 -1.49 20.67
N PRO A 170 -43.13 -0.27 20.11
CA PRO A 170 -43.19 -0.11 18.66
C PRO A 170 -41.93 -0.72 18.02
N PRO A 171 -42.03 -1.32 16.82
CA PRO A 171 -40.92 -2.00 16.18
C PRO A 171 -39.90 -1.00 15.61
N VAL A 172 -39.18 -0.29 16.47
CA VAL A 172 -38.26 0.81 16.06
C VAL A 172 -37.17 0.30 15.11
N SER A 173 -36.78 -0.98 15.25
CA SER A 173 -35.83 -1.66 14.37
C SER A 173 -36.31 -1.79 12.91
N THR A 174 -37.62 -1.75 12.63
CA THR A 174 -38.15 -1.82 11.26
C THR A 174 -38.16 -0.48 10.53
N SER A 175 -37.82 0.62 11.22
CA SER A 175 -37.72 1.94 10.61
C SER A 175 -36.55 2.00 9.63
N LYS A 176 -36.74 2.61 8.45
CA LYS A 176 -35.64 2.88 7.50
C LYS A 176 -34.56 3.79 8.10
N LYS A 177 -34.89 4.62 9.09
CA LYS A 177 -33.91 5.45 9.82
C LYS A 177 -33.02 4.62 10.74
N ALA A 178 -33.41 3.39 11.07
CA ALA A 178 -32.59 2.47 11.83
C ALA A 178 -31.61 1.69 10.94
N CYS A 179 -31.77 1.72 9.61
CA CYS A 179 -30.87 1.02 8.69
C CYS A 179 -29.56 1.77 8.50
N VAL A 180 -28.46 1.04 8.40
CA VAL A 180 -27.17 1.57 7.94
C VAL A 180 -27.12 1.56 6.41
N ALA A 181 -26.48 2.57 5.82
CA ALA A 181 -26.28 2.63 4.38
C ALA A 181 -25.27 1.56 3.93
N VAL A 182 -25.63 0.81 2.89
CA VAL A 182 -24.85 -0.31 2.35
C VAL A 182 -24.29 0.06 0.98
N TYR A 183 -22.99 -0.11 0.79
CA TYR A 183 -22.38 0.02 -0.52
C TYR A 183 -22.45 -1.32 -1.26
N PRO A 184 -22.88 -1.33 -2.54
CA PRO A 184 -22.73 -2.51 -3.38
C PRO A 184 -21.27 -2.97 -3.33
N SER A 185 -21.05 -4.23 -3.02
CA SER A 185 -19.72 -4.79 -2.78
C SER A 185 -19.64 -6.22 -3.28
N THR A 186 -18.44 -6.62 -3.70
CA THR A 186 -18.16 -7.98 -4.18
C THR A 186 -16.70 -8.34 -3.89
N VAL A 187 -16.41 -9.63 -3.84
CA VAL A 187 -15.03 -10.13 -3.88
C VAL A 187 -14.71 -10.51 -5.32
N HIS A 188 -13.61 -9.98 -5.84
CA HIS A 188 -13.15 -10.27 -7.19
C HIS A 188 -11.62 -10.24 -7.22
N HIS A 189 -10.99 -11.27 -7.79
CA HIS A 189 -9.53 -11.54 -7.72
C HIS A 189 -8.92 -11.48 -6.31
N ASP A 190 -9.62 -12.00 -5.30
CA ASP A 190 -9.24 -11.92 -3.87
C ASP A 190 -9.12 -10.50 -3.32
N ILE A 191 -9.81 -9.53 -3.93
CA ILE A 191 -9.90 -8.16 -3.45
C ILE A 191 -11.36 -7.86 -3.14
N VAL A 192 -11.63 -7.19 -2.01
CA VAL A 192 -12.93 -6.59 -1.74
C VAL A 192 -13.06 -5.33 -2.58
N TRP A 193 -14.07 -5.28 -3.44
CA TRP A 193 -14.44 -4.12 -4.24
C TRP A 193 -15.72 -3.51 -3.72
N PHE A 194 -15.83 -2.20 -3.81
CA PHE A 194 -17.08 -1.49 -3.51
C PHE A 194 -17.43 -0.46 -4.59
N TRP A 195 -18.72 -0.21 -4.72
CA TRP A 195 -19.27 0.88 -5.49
C TRP A 195 -19.63 2.01 -4.52
N PRO A 196 -19.04 3.21 -4.63
CA PRO A 196 -19.09 4.28 -3.63
C PRO A 196 -20.42 5.06 -3.67
N ASN A 197 -21.54 4.40 -4.00
CA ASN A 197 -22.86 5.00 -4.05
C ASN A 197 -23.89 4.04 -3.45
N THR A 198 -24.60 4.50 -2.42
CA THR A 198 -25.58 3.72 -1.65
C THR A 198 -27.02 3.92 -2.14
N ASP A 199 -27.22 4.71 -3.21
CA ASP A 199 -28.54 4.87 -3.82
C ASP A 199 -29.10 3.50 -4.21
N PRO A 200 -30.36 3.18 -3.84
CA PRO A 200 -31.00 1.91 -4.16
C PRO A 200 -30.92 1.48 -5.62
N GLN A 201 -30.82 2.42 -6.57
CA GLN A 201 -30.68 2.09 -8.00
C GLN A 201 -29.40 1.31 -8.34
N TYR A 202 -28.36 1.42 -7.50
CA TYR A 202 -27.06 0.75 -7.67
C TYR A 202 -26.97 -0.56 -6.90
N LYS A 203 -28.00 -0.98 -6.15
CA LYS A 203 -27.97 -2.22 -5.35
C LYS A 203 -27.47 -3.42 -6.17
N ASP A 204 -27.95 -3.55 -7.40
CA ASP A 204 -27.63 -4.66 -8.31
C ASP A 204 -26.65 -4.24 -9.42
N ILE A 205 -25.81 -3.22 -9.19
CA ILE A 205 -24.89 -2.67 -10.18
C ILE A 205 -23.92 -3.71 -10.75
N ILE A 206 -23.59 -4.74 -9.96
CA ILE A 206 -22.75 -5.88 -10.38
C ILE A 206 -23.29 -6.60 -11.63
N LEU A 207 -24.61 -6.61 -11.85
CA LEU A 207 -25.23 -7.22 -13.02
C LEU A 207 -25.05 -6.40 -14.29
N LYS A 208 -24.79 -5.09 -14.16
CA LYS A 208 -24.63 -4.15 -15.28
C LYS A 208 -23.17 -3.83 -15.55
N LYS A 209 -22.36 -3.71 -14.50
CA LYS A 209 -20.95 -3.35 -14.54
C LYS A 209 -20.21 -4.15 -13.50
N GLN A 210 -19.24 -4.95 -13.93
CA GLN A 210 -18.38 -5.73 -13.04
C GLN A 210 -17.08 -4.97 -12.73
N PRO A 211 -16.39 -5.29 -11.61
CA PRO A 211 -15.01 -4.85 -11.41
C PRO A 211 -14.10 -5.30 -12.57
N PRO A 212 -12.95 -4.63 -12.78
CA PRO A 212 -12.01 -5.03 -13.82
C PRO A 212 -11.61 -6.51 -13.73
N PHE A 213 -11.69 -7.22 -14.86
CA PHE A 213 -11.34 -8.63 -15.00
C PHE A 213 -10.03 -8.80 -15.76
N ILE A 214 -9.14 -9.64 -15.21
CA ILE A 214 -7.80 -9.92 -15.72
C ILE A 214 -7.63 -11.43 -15.56
N PRO A 215 -7.81 -12.22 -16.64
CA PRO A 215 -7.81 -13.68 -16.57
C PRO A 215 -6.58 -14.28 -15.88
N GLU A 216 -5.42 -13.66 -16.06
CA GLU A 216 -4.14 -14.11 -15.51
C GLU A 216 -4.10 -14.04 -13.98
N LEU A 217 -4.98 -13.26 -13.33
CA LEU A 217 -5.07 -13.20 -11.87
C LEU A 217 -5.82 -14.38 -11.25
N ASP A 218 -6.60 -15.12 -12.05
CA ASP A 218 -7.34 -16.32 -11.64
C ASP A 218 -6.68 -17.62 -12.17
N ASP A 219 -5.68 -17.50 -13.04
CA ASP A 219 -4.93 -18.65 -13.55
C ASP A 219 -3.86 -19.09 -12.52
N PRO A 220 -3.97 -20.31 -11.94
CA PRO A 220 -3.03 -20.80 -10.93
C PRO A 220 -1.62 -21.05 -11.48
N SER A 221 -1.41 -21.01 -12.80
CA SER A 221 -0.08 -21.07 -13.41
C SER A 221 0.70 -19.76 -13.28
N TYR A 222 0.04 -18.67 -12.88
CA TYR A 222 0.65 -17.37 -12.64
C TYR A 222 0.94 -17.15 -11.15
N ILE A 223 1.99 -16.38 -10.88
CA ILE A 223 2.28 -15.88 -9.53
C ILE A 223 1.62 -14.52 -9.38
N LYS A 224 0.65 -14.42 -8.48
CA LYS A 224 0.03 -13.16 -8.08
C LYS A 224 0.72 -12.61 -6.82
N ILE A 225 1.11 -11.34 -6.88
CA ILE A 225 1.52 -10.57 -5.71
C ILE A 225 0.44 -9.55 -5.42
N THR A 226 -0.12 -9.60 -4.23
CA THR A 226 -1.16 -8.67 -3.77
C THR A 226 -0.67 -7.98 -2.50
N GLY A 227 -0.96 -6.70 -2.36
CA GLY A 227 -0.63 -5.94 -1.17
C GLY A 227 -1.31 -4.58 -1.16
N SER A 228 -1.25 -3.94 0.00
CA SER A 228 -1.74 -2.58 0.21
C SER A 228 -0.61 -1.76 0.85
N ARG A 229 -0.47 -0.50 0.48
CA ARG A 229 0.45 0.45 1.11
C ARG A 229 -0.20 1.81 1.16
N ASP A 230 0.06 2.51 2.26
CA ASP A 230 -0.31 3.91 2.41
C ASP A 230 0.86 4.77 1.96
N LEU A 231 0.58 5.67 1.02
CA LEU A 231 1.55 6.60 0.47
C LEU A 231 1.19 8.02 0.92
N PRO A 232 2.17 8.84 1.33
CA PRO A 232 1.95 10.17 1.89
C PRO A 232 1.77 11.24 0.79
N TYR A 233 1.08 10.88 -0.29
CA TYR A 233 0.76 11.74 -1.42
C TYR A 233 -0.48 11.24 -2.16
N GLY A 234 -1.12 12.14 -2.90
CA GLY A 234 -2.38 11.90 -3.61
C GLY A 234 -2.30 10.88 -4.73
N TYR A 235 -3.46 10.27 -5.00
CA TYR A 235 -3.67 9.26 -6.04
C TYR A 235 -3.24 9.76 -7.43
N GLU A 236 -3.54 11.02 -7.77
CA GLU A 236 -3.17 11.62 -9.04
C GLU A 236 -1.66 11.73 -9.25
N VAL A 237 -0.87 11.89 -8.18
CA VAL A 237 0.59 11.93 -8.26
C VAL A 237 1.13 10.52 -8.49
N LEU A 238 0.58 9.52 -7.81
CA LEU A 238 0.92 8.11 -8.03
C LEU A 238 0.63 7.66 -9.46
N ILE A 239 -0.55 8.00 -10.00
CA ILE A 239 -0.90 7.66 -11.39
C ILE A 239 0.05 8.35 -12.36
N GLU A 240 0.41 9.60 -12.11
CA GLU A 240 1.38 10.31 -12.92
C GLU A 240 2.76 9.63 -12.92
N ASN A 241 3.24 9.19 -11.75
CA ASN A 241 4.48 8.42 -11.61
C ASN A 241 4.44 7.12 -12.45
N LEU A 242 3.34 6.36 -12.38
CA LEU A 242 3.14 5.15 -13.17
C LEU A 242 3.08 5.40 -14.68
N MET A 243 2.66 6.60 -15.10
CA MET A 243 2.57 7.00 -16.51
C MET A 243 3.86 7.62 -17.06
N ASP A 244 4.88 7.83 -16.23
CA ASP A 244 6.16 8.38 -16.64
C ASP A 244 7.23 7.28 -16.82
N PRO A 245 7.50 6.79 -18.03
CA PRO A 245 8.55 5.80 -18.26
C PRO A 245 9.97 6.39 -18.12
N ALA A 246 10.14 7.71 -18.07
CA ALA A 246 11.45 8.35 -18.09
C ALA A 246 12.20 8.25 -16.77
N HIS A 247 11.50 8.17 -15.63
CA HIS A 247 12.15 8.00 -14.32
C HIS A 247 12.73 6.58 -14.15
N VAL A 248 12.14 5.57 -14.79
CA VAL A 248 12.48 4.14 -14.57
C VAL A 248 13.97 3.81 -14.70
N PRO A 249 14.70 4.24 -15.75
CA PRO A 249 16.13 3.92 -15.87
C PRO A 249 17.03 4.61 -14.84
N TYR A 250 16.55 5.67 -14.19
CA TYR A 250 17.32 6.49 -13.27
C TYR A 250 16.97 6.19 -11.81
N ALA A 251 15.68 6.31 -11.46
CA ALA A 251 15.18 6.03 -10.13
C ALA A 251 15.30 4.54 -9.79
N HIS A 252 15.01 3.64 -10.73
CA HIS A 252 15.04 2.20 -10.46
C HIS A 252 16.38 1.54 -10.85
N TYR A 253 17.45 2.32 -11.01
CA TYR A 253 18.77 1.81 -11.38
C TYR A 253 19.32 0.88 -10.29
N GLY A 254 19.73 -0.33 -10.66
CA GLY A 254 20.25 -1.32 -9.72
C GLY A 254 19.17 -2.10 -8.95
N ILE A 255 17.92 -1.63 -8.96
CA ILE A 255 16.75 -2.31 -8.38
C ILE A 255 16.03 -3.14 -9.45
N MET A 256 15.77 -2.53 -10.60
CA MET A 256 15.13 -3.20 -11.73
C MET A 256 16.17 -3.63 -12.77
N ARG A 257 15.86 -4.71 -13.50
CA ARG A 257 16.66 -5.18 -14.65
C ARG A 257 16.43 -4.30 -15.89
N THR A 258 16.69 -3.01 -15.76
CA THR A 258 16.53 -2.01 -16.83
C THR A 258 17.88 -1.75 -17.50
N ARG A 259 17.84 -1.23 -18.73
CA ARG A 259 19.08 -0.84 -19.43
C ARG A 259 19.71 0.34 -18.68
N LYS A 260 21.02 0.25 -18.42
CA LYS A 260 21.78 1.37 -17.86
C LYS A 260 21.54 2.64 -18.71
N PRO A 261 21.37 3.82 -18.08
CA PRO A 261 21.27 5.08 -18.80
C PRO A 261 22.46 5.26 -19.75
N LYS A 262 22.19 5.71 -20.98
CA LYS A 262 23.22 5.87 -22.03
C LYS A 262 24.04 7.17 -21.93
N ALA A 263 23.85 7.97 -20.88
CA ALA A 263 24.55 9.24 -20.74
C ALA A 263 25.83 9.10 -19.90
N PRO A 264 26.95 9.71 -20.31
CA PRO A 264 28.08 9.98 -19.42
C PRO A 264 27.75 11.21 -18.57
N CYS A 265 26.66 11.16 -17.81
CA CYS A 265 26.41 12.14 -16.77
C CYS A 265 26.86 11.52 -15.46
N ILE A 266 28.10 11.89 -15.14
CA ILE A 266 28.72 11.85 -13.83
C ILE A 266 29.37 10.50 -13.47
N SER A 267 30.70 10.54 -13.36
CA SER A 267 31.60 9.60 -12.68
C SER A 267 31.32 9.46 -11.17
N TYR A 268 30.07 9.61 -10.74
CA TYR A 268 29.58 9.45 -9.37
C TYR A 268 28.73 8.18 -9.25
N ALA A 269 28.62 7.37 -10.31
CA ALA A 269 27.86 6.13 -10.29
C ALA A 269 28.40 5.06 -9.30
N ASP A 270 29.62 5.23 -8.79
CA ASP A 270 30.17 4.38 -7.74
C ASP A 270 29.87 4.90 -6.32
N SER A 271 29.30 6.10 -6.18
CA SER A 271 29.01 6.74 -4.88
C SER A 271 27.60 7.34 -4.73
N SER A 272 26.81 7.42 -5.80
CA SER A 272 25.43 7.90 -5.74
C SER A 272 24.52 6.80 -5.19
N PRO A 273 23.70 7.08 -4.17
CA PRO A 273 22.79 6.08 -3.63
C PRO A 273 21.82 5.65 -4.73
N VAL A 274 21.61 4.34 -4.83
CA VAL A 274 20.46 3.75 -5.51
C VAL A 274 19.22 4.44 -4.94
N ILE A 275 18.45 5.12 -5.78
CA ILE A 275 17.18 5.73 -5.40
C ILE A 275 16.23 4.56 -5.12
N ASP A 276 15.86 4.34 -3.87
CA ASP A 276 14.89 3.30 -3.50
C ASP A 276 13.45 3.84 -3.64
N GLN A 277 12.45 2.96 -3.58
CA GLN A 277 11.02 3.31 -3.57
C GLN A 277 10.67 4.44 -2.59
N GLY A 278 11.44 4.56 -1.50
CA GLY A 278 11.25 5.65 -0.54
C GLY A 278 11.73 7.02 -1.03
N ASP A 279 12.73 7.11 -1.90
CA ASP A 279 13.18 8.39 -2.46
C ASP A 279 12.18 8.91 -3.51
N ASP A 280 11.50 8.02 -4.25
CA ASP A 280 10.35 8.37 -5.11
C ASP A 280 9.22 8.98 -4.27
N ALA A 281 8.94 8.43 -3.09
CA ALA A 281 7.90 8.95 -2.20
C ALA A 281 8.18 10.38 -1.71
N ILE A 282 9.44 10.72 -1.46
CA ILE A 282 9.84 12.10 -1.09
C ILE A 282 9.57 13.06 -2.25
N ALA A 283 9.98 12.67 -3.46
CA ALA A 283 9.80 13.50 -4.65
C ALA A 283 8.32 13.73 -4.97
N ASP A 284 7.49 12.69 -4.85
CA ASP A 284 6.06 12.75 -5.11
C ASP A 284 5.32 13.59 -4.05
N THR A 285 5.65 13.48 -2.76
CA THR A 285 5.10 14.34 -1.71
C THR A 285 5.45 15.82 -1.94
N GLU A 286 6.68 16.14 -2.30
CA GLU A 286 7.10 17.53 -2.56
C GLU A 286 6.40 18.10 -3.81
N LYS A 287 6.27 17.27 -4.85
CA LYS A 287 5.57 17.64 -6.08
C LYS A 287 4.10 17.95 -5.82
N GLU A 288 3.41 17.14 -5.02
CA GLU A 288 2.02 17.37 -4.64
C GLU A 288 1.84 18.74 -4.00
N ARG A 289 2.71 19.11 -3.06
CA ARG A 289 2.65 20.41 -2.38
C ARG A 289 2.82 21.57 -3.34
N LYS A 290 3.81 21.51 -4.23
CA LYS A 290 4.01 22.58 -5.22
C LYS A 290 2.82 22.71 -6.18
N ILE A 291 2.23 21.59 -6.60
CA ILE A 291 1.02 21.61 -7.43
C ILE A 291 -0.15 22.24 -6.66
N MET A 292 -0.30 21.90 -5.39
CA MET A 292 -1.32 22.47 -4.52
C MET A 292 -1.14 23.99 -4.34
N GLU A 293 0.08 24.47 -4.11
CA GLU A 293 0.40 25.90 -4.00
C GLU A 293 0.08 26.69 -5.29
N MET A 294 0.39 26.11 -6.45
CA MET A 294 0.11 26.73 -7.75
C MET A 294 -1.37 26.60 -8.16
N GLY A 295 -2.09 25.65 -7.54
CA GLY A 295 -3.43 25.21 -7.90
C GLY A 295 -3.40 24.12 -8.97
N ALA A 296 -4.24 23.09 -8.82
CA ALA A 296 -4.26 21.90 -9.67
C ALA A 296 -4.42 22.20 -11.17
N SER A 297 -5.18 23.25 -11.52
CA SER A 297 -5.35 23.70 -12.91
C SER A 297 -4.12 24.37 -13.51
N ASN A 298 -3.19 24.85 -12.69
CA ASN A 298 -1.94 25.53 -13.09
C ASN A 298 -0.69 24.69 -12.77
N TRP A 299 -0.82 23.36 -12.71
CA TRP A 299 0.27 22.45 -12.34
C TRP A 299 1.56 22.63 -13.16
N GLN A 300 1.49 23.16 -14.39
CA GLN A 300 2.67 23.47 -15.21
C GLN A 300 3.54 24.61 -14.65
N LYS A 301 3.02 25.41 -13.71
CA LYS A 301 3.83 26.38 -12.94
C LYS A 301 4.66 25.69 -11.86
N ALA A 302 4.20 24.53 -11.38
CA ALA A 302 4.90 23.74 -10.37
C ALA A 302 5.99 22.84 -10.99
N CYS A 303 5.77 22.36 -12.22
CA CYS A 303 6.73 21.49 -12.91
C CYS A 303 6.80 21.76 -14.42
N PHE A 304 8.01 21.68 -14.96
CA PHE A 304 8.27 21.89 -16.38
C PHE A 304 8.44 20.53 -17.08
N VAL A 305 7.55 20.23 -18.02
CA VAL A 305 7.46 18.94 -18.74
C VAL A 305 7.59 19.12 -20.26
N PRO A 306 8.78 19.47 -20.77
CA PRO A 306 8.98 19.83 -22.17
C PRO A 306 9.19 18.63 -23.11
N ALA A 307 9.43 17.44 -22.56
CA ALA A 307 9.92 16.31 -23.33
C ALA A 307 8.78 15.48 -23.92
N LYS A 308 9.07 14.74 -25.00
CA LYS A 308 8.11 13.82 -25.61
C LYS A 308 7.72 12.67 -24.67
N SER A 309 8.61 12.30 -23.75
CA SER A 309 8.33 11.31 -22.68
C SER A 309 7.16 11.74 -21.80
N ASP A 310 6.94 13.04 -21.67
CA ASP A 310 5.98 13.60 -20.71
C ASP A 310 4.56 13.66 -21.29
N ALA A 311 4.37 13.16 -22.52
CA ALA A 311 3.08 13.23 -23.22
C ALA A 311 1.94 12.55 -22.45
N PHE A 312 2.21 11.42 -21.78
CA PHE A 312 1.22 10.72 -20.97
C PHE A 312 0.86 11.50 -19.70
N VAL A 313 1.85 12.08 -19.01
CA VAL A 313 1.66 12.97 -17.87
C VAL A 313 0.80 14.18 -18.25
N VAL A 314 1.15 14.87 -19.33
CA VAL A 314 0.40 16.02 -19.85
C VAL A 314 -1.02 15.61 -20.25
N GLY A 315 -1.18 14.46 -20.91
CA GLY A 315 -2.47 13.91 -21.30
C GLY A 315 -3.36 13.62 -20.10
N PHE A 316 -2.83 12.95 -19.07
CA PHE A 316 -3.54 12.65 -17.83
C PHE A 316 -4.01 13.92 -17.12
N ARG A 317 -3.13 14.91 -16.92
CA ARG A 317 -3.50 16.16 -16.26
C ARG A 317 -4.52 16.97 -17.06
N LYS A 318 -4.42 16.99 -18.40
CA LYS A 318 -5.45 17.59 -19.27
C LYS A 318 -6.80 16.88 -19.14
N TRP A 319 -6.80 15.55 -19.11
CA TRP A 319 -8.00 14.77 -18.89
C TRP A 319 -8.61 15.06 -17.51
N LEU A 320 -7.80 15.09 -16.45
CA LEU A 320 -8.26 15.37 -15.09
C LEU A 320 -8.91 16.76 -15.00
N ASN A 321 -8.30 17.79 -15.60
CA ASN A 321 -8.87 19.13 -15.67
C ASN A 321 -10.18 19.17 -16.47
N LYS A 322 -10.22 18.53 -17.64
CA LYS A 322 -11.39 18.57 -18.54
C LYS A 322 -12.59 17.81 -17.98
N TYR A 323 -12.37 16.60 -17.45
CA TYR A 323 -13.45 15.68 -17.12
C TYR A 323 -13.69 15.55 -15.61
N ALA A 324 -12.68 15.73 -14.76
CA ALA A 324 -12.78 15.49 -13.31
C ALA A 324 -12.67 16.77 -12.45
N GLY A 325 -12.65 17.96 -13.05
CA GLY A 325 -12.51 19.21 -12.29
C GLY A 325 -11.11 19.44 -11.70
N GLY A 326 -10.10 18.72 -12.21
CA GLY A 326 -8.69 18.89 -11.84
C GLY A 326 -8.24 18.09 -10.61
N GLN A 327 -9.14 17.38 -9.95
CA GLN A 327 -8.84 16.59 -8.75
C GLN A 327 -9.84 15.44 -8.57
N VAL A 328 -9.56 14.55 -7.62
CA VAL A 328 -10.55 13.58 -7.13
C VAL A 328 -11.71 14.33 -6.47
N ASP A 329 -12.95 13.90 -6.72
CA ASP A 329 -14.10 14.41 -5.97
C ASP A 329 -14.14 13.75 -4.59
N TRP A 330 -13.67 14.48 -3.58
CA TRP A 330 -13.65 14.05 -2.18
C TRP A 330 -14.98 14.25 -1.44
N ARG A 331 -16.08 14.66 -2.10
CA ARG A 331 -17.40 14.93 -1.49
C ARG A 331 -17.38 15.94 -0.33
N GLY A 332 -16.42 16.87 -0.36
CA GLY A 332 -16.22 17.84 0.71
C GLY A 332 -15.54 17.29 1.97
N ASN A 333 -15.10 16.02 1.95
CA ASN A 333 -14.35 15.40 3.06
C ASN A 333 -12.85 15.70 3.02
N TYR A 334 -12.41 16.58 2.12
CA TYR A 334 -11.05 17.09 2.03
C TYR A 334 -11.06 18.60 2.25
N SER A 335 -10.32 19.05 3.26
CA SER A 335 -10.22 20.48 3.64
C SER A 335 -9.44 21.33 2.64
N GLY A 336 -8.85 20.72 1.60
CA GLY A 336 -7.95 21.41 0.71
C GLY A 336 -6.65 21.81 1.41
N THR A 337 -6.24 21.10 2.47
CA THR A 337 -4.97 21.30 3.16
C THR A 337 -4.25 19.96 3.34
N LEU A 338 -3.03 19.87 2.83
CA LEU A 338 -2.20 18.68 3.02
C LEU A 338 -1.67 18.61 4.47
N PRO A 339 -1.54 17.41 5.06
CA PRO A 339 -0.90 17.23 6.35
C PRO A 339 0.56 17.69 6.30
N PRO A 340 1.25 17.92 7.44
CA PRO A 340 2.69 18.18 7.45
C PRO A 340 3.50 17.04 6.80
N THR A 341 4.62 17.35 6.14
CA THR A 341 5.51 16.31 5.57
C THR A 341 6.14 15.51 6.70
N PRO A 342 6.02 14.17 6.70
CA PRO A 342 6.75 13.33 7.65
C PRO A 342 8.27 13.47 7.49
N PRO A 343 9.07 13.22 8.54
CA PRO A 343 10.52 13.10 8.43
C PRO A 343 10.94 12.07 7.38
N ARG A 344 12.09 12.26 6.75
CA ARG A 344 12.61 11.37 5.70
C ARG A 344 12.60 9.90 6.14
N GLU A 345 13.03 9.63 7.37
CA GLU A 345 13.10 8.28 7.92
C GLU A 345 11.73 7.60 7.94
N GLN A 346 10.65 8.35 8.18
CA GLN A 346 9.30 7.80 8.16
C GLN A 346 8.80 7.54 6.73
N LEU A 347 9.19 8.38 5.77
CA LEU A 347 8.84 8.20 4.35
C LEU A 347 9.50 6.94 3.76
N LEU A 348 10.72 6.63 4.21
CA LEU A 348 11.49 5.47 3.74
C LEU A 348 11.10 4.17 4.46
N ASP A 349 10.43 4.23 5.61
CA ASP A 349 10.24 3.08 6.49
C ASP A 349 8.88 2.36 6.24
N ARG A 350 8.95 1.04 6.03
CA ARG A 350 7.79 0.17 5.80
C ARG A 350 6.83 0.09 6.99
N TYR A 351 7.33 0.30 8.20
CA TYR A 351 6.52 0.34 9.41
C TYR A 351 5.46 1.44 9.31
N TRP A 352 5.88 2.66 8.96
CA TRP A 352 5.00 3.83 8.90
C TRP A 352 4.07 3.80 7.68
N SER A 353 4.54 3.29 6.54
CA SER A 353 3.73 3.20 5.30
C SER A 353 2.78 1.99 5.25
N HIS A 354 2.87 1.04 6.19
CA HIS A 354 2.02 -0.16 6.15
C HIS A 354 1.76 -0.79 7.52
N VAL A 355 2.80 -1.17 8.26
CA VAL A 355 2.64 -2.01 9.46
C VAL A 355 1.78 -1.34 10.52
N VAL A 356 1.88 -0.02 10.67
CA VAL A 356 1.07 0.73 11.64
C VAL A 356 -0.42 0.71 11.30
N ASN A 357 -0.78 0.66 10.02
CA ASN A 357 -2.16 0.76 9.52
C ASN A 357 -2.80 -0.58 9.13
N CYS A 358 -1.99 -1.62 8.90
CA CYS A 358 -2.46 -2.96 8.58
C CYS A 358 -2.71 -3.77 9.87
N PRO A 359 -3.96 -4.16 10.21
CA PRO A 359 -4.24 -4.85 11.47
C PRO A 359 -3.48 -6.17 11.64
N SER A 360 -3.34 -6.94 10.55
CA SER A 360 -2.59 -8.20 10.54
C SER A 360 -1.11 -7.97 10.85
N CYS A 361 -0.46 -7.08 10.11
CA CYS A 361 0.95 -6.77 10.31
C CYS A 361 1.21 -6.08 11.65
N ASN A 362 0.32 -5.19 12.10
CA ASN A 362 0.42 -4.52 13.39
C ASN A 362 0.35 -5.53 14.54
N SER A 363 -0.59 -6.47 14.46
CA SER A 363 -0.76 -7.52 15.47
C SER A 363 0.43 -8.47 15.49
N ALA A 364 0.91 -8.89 14.32
CA ALA A 364 2.11 -9.70 14.19
C ALA A 364 3.32 -8.97 14.79
N TYR A 365 3.53 -7.70 14.44
CA TYR A 365 4.60 -6.86 14.96
C TYR A 365 4.53 -6.68 16.49
N LYS A 366 3.33 -6.48 17.05
CA LYS A 366 3.13 -6.43 18.51
C LYS A 366 3.48 -7.76 19.19
N GLY A 367 3.03 -8.88 18.62
CA GLY A 367 3.34 -10.22 19.14
C GLY A 367 4.83 -10.53 19.07
N LEU A 368 5.48 -10.12 17.98
CA LEU A 368 6.92 -10.20 17.77
C LEU A 368 7.70 -9.37 18.81
N ASN A 369 7.29 -8.13 19.08
CA ASN A 369 7.93 -7.32 20.13
C ASN A 369 7.73 -7.91 21.53
N ALA A 370 6.53 -8.43 21.81
CA ALA A 370 6.27 -9.11 23.09
C ALA A 370 7.17 -10.35 23.24
N LEU A 371 7.32 -11.15 22.18
CA LEU A 371 8.22 -12.29 22.17
C LEU A 371 9.67 -11.87 22.37
N GLU A 372 10.12 -10.78 21.75
CA GLU A 372 11.47 -10.23 21.96
C GLU A 372 11.71 -9.92 23.44
N VAL A 373 10.79 -9.21 24.09
CA VAL A 373 10.88 -8.89 25.53
C VAL A 373 10.88 -10.16 26.38
N ILE A 374 10.00 -11.13 26.09
CA ILE A 374 9.94 -12.41 26.81
C ILE A 374 11.27 -13.16 26.68
N LEU A 375 11.84 -13.23 25.48
CA LEU A 375 13.13 -13.90 25.23
C LEU A 375 14.28 -13.19 25.95
N GLN A 376 14.24 -11.85 26.07
CA GLN A 376 15.22 -11.10 26.85
C GLN A 376 15.14 -11.48 28.34
N PHE A 377 13.95 -11.46 28.94
CA PHE A 377 13.78 -11.88 30.35
C PHE A 377 14.13 -13.35 30.57
N ALA A 378 13.72 -14.24 29.66
CA ALA A 378 14.08 -15.65 29.70
C ALA A 378 15.61 -15.81 29.68
N SER A 379 16.32 -15.11 28.79
CA SER A 379 17.78 -15.19 28.72
C SER A 379 18.46 -14.75 30.03
N LEU A 380 17.99 -13.67 30.67
CA LEU A 380 18.50 -13.20 31.96
C LEU A 380 18.24 -14.20 33.09
N ALA A 381 17.02 -14.76 33.14
CA ALA A 381 16.67 -15.79 34.13
C ALA A 381 17.54 -17.04 33.93
N PHE A 382 17.78 -17.47 32.69
CA PHE A 382 18.66 -18.59 32.37
C PHE A 382 20.11 -18.33 32.76
N PHE A 383 20.64 -17.12 32.55
CA PHE A 383 21.99 -16.76 33.05
C PHE A 383 22.07 -16.80 34.58
N GLY A 384 21.03 -16.32 35.28
CA GLY A 384 20.93 -16.43 36.73
C GLY A 384 20.94 -17.88 37.23
N ILE A 385 20.16 -18.75 36.59
CA ILE A 385 20.12 -20.19 36.91
C ILE A 385 21.46 -20.86 36.59
N ALA A 386 22.07 -20.58 35.43
CA ALA A 386 23.37 -21.14 35.03
C ALA A 386 24.50 -20.73 35.98
N GLY A 387 24.50 -19.48 36.44
CA GLY A 387 25.43 -18.98 37.46
C GLY A 387 25.24 -19.68 38.81
N ALA A 388 23.99 -19.93 39.22
CA ALA A 388 23.69 -20.64 40.47
C ALA A 388 24.02 -22.15 40.43
N THR A 389 23.98 -22.77 39.25
CA THR A 389 24.18 -24.22 39.07
C THR A 389 25.61 -24.63 38.70
N LYS A 390 26.55 -23.68 38.63
CA LYS A 390 27.97 -23.91 38.24
C LYS A 390 28.12 -24.67 36.90
N HIS A 391 27.27 -24.40 35.92
CA HIS A 391 27.45 -24.97 34.58
C HIS A 391 28.69 -24.40 33.89
N ASN A 392 29.39 -25.25 33.12
CA ASN A 392 30.64 -24.89 32.43
C ASN A 392 30.45 -23.74 31.44
N VAL A 393 31.48 -22.89 31.29
CA VAL A 393 31.53 -21.68 30.45
C VAL A 393 31.04 -21.93 29.00
N TYR A 394 31.26 -23.12 28.46
CA TYR A 394 30.81 -23.53 27.12
C TYR A 394 29.28 -23.45 26.94
N THR A 395 28.49 -23.80 27.96
CA THR A 395 27.02 -23.77 27.89
C THR A 395 26.51 -22.33 27.86
N MET A 396 27.16 -21.42 28.60
CA MET A 396 26.81 -20.00 28.62
C MET A 396 27.11 -19.30 27.29
N VAL A 397 28.25 -19.62 26.65
CA VAL A 397 28.64 -19.04 25.35
C VAL A 397 27.72 -19.52 24.23
N ALA A 398 27.41 -20.82 24.15
CA ALA A 398 26.50 -21.35 23.14
C ALA A 398 25.08 -20.73 23.24
N MET A 399 24.63 -20.43 24.46
CA MET A 399 23.33 -19.79 24.71
C MET A 399 23.30 -18.30 24.33
N ALA A 400 24.38 -17.55 24.61
CA ALA A 400 24.50 -16.14 24.20
C ALA A 400 24.48 -15.98 22.67
N VAL A 401 25.14 -16.90 21.95
CA VAL A 401 25.14 -16.93 20.49
C VAL A 401 23.74 -17.19 19.91
N ASN A 402 22.98 -18.13 20.50
CA ASN A 402 21.60 -18.42 20.05
C ASN A 402 20.63 -17.26 20.30
N SER A 403 20.75 -16.55 21.44
CA SER A 403 19.92 -15.35 21.71
C SER A 403 20.22 -14.22 20.73
N SER A 404 21.50 -13.98 20.42
CA SER A 404 21.93 -12.99 19.43
C SER A 404 21.50 -13.37 18.01
N ALA A 405 21.57 -14.65 17.64
CA ALA A 405 21.07 -15.14 16.36
C ALA A 405 19.56 -14.96 16.22
N LEU A 406 18.77 -15.23 17.28
CA LEU A 406 17.32 -14.96 17.27
C LEU A 406 17.01 -13.48 17.12
N LYS A 407 17.74 -12.60 17.83
CA LYS A 407 17.60 -11.14 17.68
C LYS A 407 17.96 -10.68 16.27
N CYS A 408 19.00 -11.26 15.67
CA CYS A 408 19.37 -10.96 14.29
C CYS A 408 18.26 -11.41 13.33
N CYS A 409 17.83 -12.67 13.37
CA CYS A 409 16.73 -13.16 12.54
C CYS A 409 15.44 -12.32 12.70
N TYR A 410 15.12 -11.91 13.94
CA TYR A 410 14.00 -11.02 14.22
C TYR A 410 14.10 -9.69 13.49
N ARG A 411 15.25 -9.01 13.58
CA ARG A 411 15.47 -7.71 12.92
C ARG A 411 15.48 -7.81 11.40
N ILE A 412 15.98 -8.93 10.85
CA ILE A 412 15.96 -9.22 9.41
C ILE A 412 14.51 -9.39 8.93
N CYS A 413 13.72 -10.21 9.62
CA CYS A 413 12.32 -10.45 9.24
C CYS A 413 11.44 -9.21 9.41
N CYS A 414 11.75 -8.34 10.38
CA CYS A 414 11.00 -7.11 10.63
C CYS A 414 11.53 -5.89 9.84
N GLY A 415 12.57 -6.05 9.02
CA GLY A 415 13.11 -4.99 8.16
C GLY A 415 13.69 -3.80 8.93
N ARG A 416 14.23 -4.03 10.14
CA ARG A 416 14.64 -2.94 11.05
C ARG A 416 16.12 -2.55 10.96
N ASP A 417 16.94 -3.39 10.32
CA ASP A 417 18.32 -3.09 10.01
C ASP A 417 18.54 -3.31 8.50
N GLU A 418 19.05 -2.31 7.80
CA GLU A 418 19.80 -2.54 6.56
C GLU A 418 20.96 -3.46 6.91
N ILE A 419 20.87 -4.76 6.58
CA ILE A 419 22.08 -5.57 6.60
C ILE A 419 22.95 -5.08 5.45
N LEU A 420 24.02 -4.36 5.83
CA LEU A 420 25.24 -4.31 5.05
C LEU A 420 25.68 -5.76 4.82
N ILE A 421 25.32 -6.31 3.66
CA ILE A 421 26.03 -7.47 3.11
C ILE A 421 27.40 -6.91 2.74
N GLU A 422 28.34 -6.95 3.69
CA GLU A 422 29.76 -6.75 3.40
C GLU A 422 30.16 -7.82 2.38
N ASN A 423 30.24 -7.45 1.11
CA ASN A 423 31.05 -8.19 0.15
C ASN A 423 32.51 -7.91 0.53
N PRO A 424 33.30 -8.92 0.93
CA PRO A 424 34.68 -8.72 1.38
C PRO A 424 35.65 -8.44 0.22
N GLY A 425 35.27 -7.58 -0.73
CA GLY A 425 36.06 -7.22 -1.90
C GLY A 425 35.82 -5.82 -2.46
N ASP A 426 35.06 -4.95 -1.78
CA ASP A 426 34.80 -3.58 -2.23
C ASP A 426 35.56 -2.56 -1.37
N PRO A 427 36.61 -1.89 -1.89
CA PRO A 427 37.44 -0.98 -1.10
C PRO A 427 36.83 0.43 -0.89
N ALA A 428 35.56 0.66 -1.20
CA ALA A 428 34.98 2.00 -1.20
C ALA A 428 33.73 2.16 -0.32
N ARG A 429 33.89 2.21 1.00
CA ARG A 429 32.96 2.93 1.89
C ARG A 429 33.69 3.45 3.15
N VAL A 430 33.96 4.75 3.17
CA VAL A 430 34.34 5.48 4.39
C VAL A 430 33.04 5.87 5.12
N PRO A 431 32.94 5.77 6.46
CA PRO A 431 31.75 6.18 7.20
C PRO A 431 31.51 7.68 7.04
N TYR A 432 30.24 8.08 6.90
CA TYR A 432 29.81 9.48 6.86
C TYR A 432 30.32 10.25 8.09
N ALA A 433 31.22 11.21 7.86
CA ALA A 433 31.56 12.22 8.85
C ALA A 433 30.42 13.26 8.91
N HIS A 434 29.94 13.55 10.12
CA HIS A 434 29.04 14.66 10.39
C HIS A 434 29.64 15.97 9.87
N HIS A 435 29.12 16.50 8.76
CA HIS A 435 29.46 17.85 8.32
C HIS A 435 28.78 18.86 9.25
N LYS A 436 29.59 19.61 10.01
CA LYS A 436 29.16 20.83 10.70
C LYS A 436 28.61 21.84 9.67
N PRO A 437 27.62 22.68 10.04
CA PRO A 437 27.13 23.74 9.17
C PRO A 437 28.25 24.75 8.88
N LEU A 438 28.34 25.21 7.63
CA LEU A 438 29.21 26.31 7.22
C LEU A 438 28.74 27.63 7.87
N PRO A 439 29.65 28.53 8.29
CA PRO A 439 29.27 29.84 8.81
C PRO A 439 28.73 30.73 7.68
N GLY A 440 27.66 31.48 7.97
CA GLY A 440 27.07 32.46 7.07
C GLY A 440 28.01 33.64 6.76
N PRO A 441 27.72 34.40 5.69
CA PRO A 441 28.57 35.49 5.26
C PRO A 441 28.64 36.59 6.33
N SER A 442 29.87 36.97 6.68
CA SER A 442 30.15 38.11 7.55
C SER A 442 29.81 39.41 6.83
N ASP A 443 28.92 40.20 7.40
CA ASP A 443 28.79 41.61 7.05
C ASP A 443 30.13 42.31 7.29
N LYS A 444 30.68 42.90 6.23
CA LYS A 444 31.70 43.94 6.32
C LYS A 444 31.09 45.19 5.70
N ASN A 445 30.93 46.19 6.56
CA ASN A 445 30.71 47.63 6.38
C ASN A 445 30.61 48.16 4.94
#